data_AF-A0A1E9ZLV5-F1
#
_entry.id   AF-A0A1E9ZLV5-F1
#
_cell.length_a   1.000
_cell.length_b   1.000
_cell.length_c   1.000
_cell.angle_alpha   90.00
_cell.angle_beta   90.00
_cell.angle_gamma   90.00
#
_symmetry.space_group_name_H-M   'P 1'
#
loop_
_entity.id
_entity.type
_entity.pdbx_description
1 polymer ?
#
loop_
_entity_poly.entity_id
_entity_poly.type
_entity_poly.pdbx_seq_one_letter_code
_entity_poly.pdbx_strand_id
1 'polypeptide(L)'
;MTEPIIPVADELTEASKYAEVIDPRNSVESDVFLTGEELIRVLHPVFDEQIINYGAYNLVYATGRAVYRNPDLALHQSPDQGHFIVGYQDAPDEVIIAPVNLPALTPAGTATTIDNTNALHAYRVGDDAVTIESVNGSSFYLSFEDNAEVATRFGVGLLEQGKDVEDFREFVTRIWPVL
;
A
#
# COMPACT_ATOMS: atom_id res chain seq x y z
N MET A 1 11.32 54.24 -53.75
CA MET A 1 10.36 54.26 -52.63
C MET A 1 10.16 52.81 -52.24
N THR A 2 10.79 52.43 -51.14
CA THR A 2 10.94 51.05 -50.69
C THR A 2 10.38 51.02 -49.28
N GLU A 3 9.20 50.43 -49.09
CA GLU A 3 8.65 50.16 -47.76
C GLU A 3 8.75 48.65 -47.49
N PRO A 4 9.47 48.23 -46.44
CA PRO A 4 9.61 46.83 -46.08
C PRO A 4 8.52 46.36 -45.12
N ILE A 5 7.87 45.27 -45.52
CA ILE A 5 7.53 44.05 -44.77
C ILE A 5 7.47 44.16 -43.23
N ILE A 6 6.26 43.94 -42.69
CA ILE A 6 5.94 43.71 -41.28
C ILE A 6 6.70 42.48 -40.75
N PRO A 7 7.46 42.54 -39.65
CA PRO A 7 7.87 41.34 -38.94
C PRO A 7 6.72 40.87 -38.03
N VAL A 8 6.20 39.68 -38.31
CA VAL A 8 5.37 38.89 -37.39
C VAL A 8 6.28 38.49 -36.23
N ALA A 9 6.01 39.01 -35.04
CA ALA A 9 6.62 38.51 -33.82
C ALA A 9 6.01 37.13 -33.51
N ASP A 10 6.88 36.13 -33.50
CA ASP A 10 6.63 34.73 -33.20
C ASP A 10 6.34 34.59 -31.69
N GLU A 11 5.06 34.67 -31.30
CA GLU A 11 4.62 34.28 -29.96
C GLU A 11 4.64 32.74 -29.87
N LEU A 12 5.80 32.22 -29.49
CA LEU A 12 5.94 30.88 -28.91
C LEU A 12 5.05 30.84 -27.65
N THR A 13 3.89 30.22 -27.78
CA THR A 13 2.93 30.07 -26.68
C THR A 13 3.55 29.25 -25.54
N GLU A 14 3.52 29.84 -24.33
CA GLU A 14 3.96 29.32 -23.03
C GLU A 14 3.33 27.97 -22.61
N ALA A 15 2.49 27.36 -23.44
CA ALA A 15 1.74 26.14 -23.11
C ALA A 15 2.59 24.85 -23.05
N SER A 16 3.85 24.89 -23.47
CA SER A 16 4.71 23.69 -23.53
C SER A 16 5.43 23.36 -22.21
N LYS A 17 5.35 24.23 -21.19
CA LYS A 17 6.13 24.08 -19.95
C LYS A 17 5.49 23.19 -18.87
N TYR A 18 4.24 22.78 -19.06
CA TYR A 18 3.48 21.96 -18.12
C TYR A 18 2.88 20.72 -18.78
N ALA A 19 3.51 20.19 -19.84
CA ALA A 19 3.15 18.86 -20.32
C ALA A 19 3.46 17.87 -19.18
N GLU A 20 2.41 17.51 -18.46
CA GLU A 20 2.39 16.52 -17.41
C GLU A 20 3.03 15.25 -17.95
N VAL A 21 4.12 14.82 -17.32
CA VAL A 21 4.77 13.54 -17.66
C VAL A 21 3.84 12.46 -17.13
N ILE A 22 2.85 12.08 -17.93
CA ILE A 22 2.01 10.92 -17.65
C ILE A 22 2.92 9.71 -17.71
N ASP A 23 3.30 9.16 -16.55
CA ASP A 23 3.94 7.86 -16.48
C ASP A 23 2.91 6.82 -16.95
N PRO A 24 3.11 6.15 -18.10
CA PRO A 24 2.15 5.19 -18.62
C PRO A 24 1.93 3.97 -17.70
N ARG A 25 2.72 3.85 -16.62
CA ARG A 25 2.52 2.84 -15.56
C ARG A 25 1.43 3.22 -14.54
N ASN A 26 0.91 4.46 -14.58
CA ASN A 26 -0.02 4.98 -13.58
C ASN A 26 -1.41 5.33 -14.13
N SER A 27 -1.68 5.06 -15.41
CA SER A 27 -2.99 5.29 -16.03
C SER A 27 -3.84 4.03 -15.95
N VAL A 28 -4.75 3.98 -14.99
CA VAL A 28 -5.79 2.94 -14.95
C VAL A 28 -7.16 3.62 -14.93
N GLU A 29 -7.62 4.00 -16.12
CA GLU A 29 -9.05 4.06 -16.40
C GLU A 29 -9.46 2.66 -16.87
N SER A 30 -9.72 1.76 -15.91
CA SER A 30 -10.30 0.45 -16.22
C SER A 30 -11.77 0.50 -15.80
N ASP A 31 -12.67 0.47 -16.79
CA ASP A 31 -14.13 0.44 -16.56
C ASP A 31 -14.64 -0.92 -16.02
N VAL A 32 -13.72 -1.81 -15.68
CA VAL A 32 -14.02 -3.15 -15.15
C VAL A 32 -14.27 -3.05 -13.65
N PHE A 33 -15.49 -3.36 -13.23
CA PHE A 33 -15.81 -3.55 -11.82
C PHE A 33 -15.62 -5.01 -11.43
N LEU A 34 -14.70 -5.24 -10.48
CA LEU A 34 -14.42 -6.54 -9.89
C LEU A 34 -15.40 -6.82 -8.74
N THR A 35 -15.86 -8.05 -8.63
CA THR A 35 -16.51 -8.54 -7.41
C THR A 35 -15.48 -8.62 -6.26
N GLY A 36 -15.95 -8.65 -5.01
CA GLY A 36 -15.07 -8.81 -3.85
C GLY A 36 -14.20 -10.07 -3.94
N GLU A 37 -14.76 -11.20 -4.41
CA GLU A 37 -14.00 -12.43 -4.63
C GLU A 37 -12.92 -12.28 -5.71
N GLU A 38 -13.22 -11.61 -6.82
CA GLU A 38 -12.24 -11.35 -7.88
C GLU A 38 -11.14 -10.42 -7.40
N LEU A 39 -11.49 -9.39 -6.61
CA LEU A 39 -10.54 -8.47 -6.02
C LEU A 39 -9.58 -9.20 -5.06
N ILE A 40 -10.11 -10.07 -4.19
CA ILE A 40 -9.28 -10.92 -3.32
C ILE A 40 -8.35 -11.81 -4.16
N ARG A 41 -8.86 -12.45 -5.22
CA ARG A 41 -8.05 -13.31 -6.11
C ARG A 41 -6.91 -12.57 -6.80
N VAL A 42 -7.05 -11.28 -7.10
CA VAL A 42 -5.97 -10.50 -7.73
C VAL A 42 -5.00 -9.88 -6.71
N LEU A 43 -5.43 -9.64 -5.47
CA LEU A 43 -4.57 -9.13 -4.40
C LEU A 43 -3.72 -10.23 -3.74
N HIS A 44 -4.27 -11.44 -3.59
CA HIS A 44 -3.58 -12.53 -2.91
C HIS A 44 -2.19 -12.87 -3.50
N PRO A 45 -2.00 -12.96 -4.84
CA PRO A 45 -0.72 -13.34 -5.40
C PRO A 45 0.41 -12.35 -5.13
N VAL A 46 0.14 -11.04 -5.09
CA VAL A 46 1.20 -10.04 -4.81
C VAL A 46 1.67 -10.09 -3.35
N PHE A 47 0.83 -10.59 -2.44
CA PHE A 47 1.24 -10.91 -1.08
C PHE A 47 2.09 -12.20 -1.06
N ASP A 48 1.62 -13.26 -1.73
CA ASP A 48 2.32 -14.55 -1.80
C ASP A 48 3.74 -14.42 -2.41
N GLU A 49 3.92 -13.56 -3.41
CA GLU A 49 5.23 -13.29 -4.04
C GLU A 49 6.27 -12.72 -3.07
N GLN A 50 5.83 -12.09 -1.98
CA GLN A 50 6.72 -11.45 -1.01
C GLN A 50 7.13 -12.40 0.14
N ILE A 51 6.57 -13.62 0.19
CA ILE A 51 6.71 -14.51 1.34
C ILE A 51 7.15 -15.89 0.87
N ILE A 52 8.28 -16.36 1.41
CA ILE A 52 8.89 -17.63 1.00
C ILE A 52 8.11 -18.84 1.55
N ASN A 53 7.36 -18.65 2.64
CA ASN A 53 6.59 -19.70 3.31
C ASN A 53 5.08 -19.46 3.13
N TYR A 54 4.44 -20.38 2.40
CA TYR A 54 2.99 -20.45 2.25
C TYR A 54 2.34 -20.75 3.62
N GLY A 55 1.95 -19.69 4.33
CA GLY A 55 1.08 -19.78 5.50
C GLY A 55 -0.37 -19.50 5.10
N ALA A 56 -1.33 -20.11 5.80
CA ALA A 56 -2.73 -19.75 5.68
C ALA A 56 -2.98 -18.47 6.49
N TYR A 57 -2.47 -17.34 5.99
CA TYR A 57 -2.67 -16.04 6.62
C TYR A 57 -4.10 -15.57 6.36
N ASN A 58 -4.72 -15.02 7.40
CA ASN A 58 -5.84 -14.11 7.20
C ASN A 58 -5.27 -12.81 6.64
N LEU A 59 -5.91 -12.25 5.61
CA LEU A 59 -5.43 -11.06 4.93
C LEU A 59 -6.40 -9.90 5.12
N VAL A 60 -5.84 -8.71 5.39
CA VAL A 60 -6.56 -7.44 5.35
C VAL A 60 -5.78 -6.43 4.52
N TYR A 61 -6.50 -5.52 3.88
CA TYR A 61 -5.94 -4.42 3.13
C TYR A 61 -5.95 -3.15 3.97
N ALA A 62 -4.83 -2.42 3.94
CA ALA A 62 -4.67 -1.15 4.62
C ALA A 62 -4.11 -0.08 3.68
N THR A 63 -4.48 1.17 3.95
CA THR A 63 -3.72 2.33 3.50
C THR A 63 -2.86 2.86 4.64
N GLY A 64 -1.84 3.64 4.35
CA GLY A 64 -1.08 4.28 5.41
C GLY A 64 0.33 4.67 5.00
N ARG A 65 1.27 4.46 5.92
CA ARG A 65 2.69 4.79 5.70
C ARG A 65 3.60 3.89 6.51
N ALA A 66 4.80 3.69 5.99
CA ALA A 66 5.89 3.01 6.66
C ALA A 66 7.11 3.94 6.81
N VAL A 67 7.83 3.81 7.91
CA VAL A 67 9.10 4.49 8.17
C VAL A 67 10.13 3.43 8.52
N TYR A 68 11.22 3.37 7.77
CA TYR A 68 12.32 2.43 7.99
C TYR A 68 13.55 3.19 8.46
N ARG A 69 13.87 3.14 9.76
CA ARG A 69 15.05 3.83 10.31
C ARG A 69 16.35 3.07 10.09
N ASN A 70 16.28 1.75 9.88
CA ASN A 70 17.46 0.96 9.52
C ASN A 70 17.80 1.21 8.04
N PRO A 71 19.00 1.76 7.73
CA PRO A 71 19.40 2.04 6.35
C PRO A 71 19.42 0.80 5.46
N ASP A 72 19.83 -0.35 6.01
CA ASP A 72 19.94 -1.60 5.26
C ASP A 72 18.55 -2.08 4.81
N LEU A 73 17.53 -1.90 5.66
CA LEU A 73 16.15 -2.20 5.29
C LEU A 73 15.60 -1.15 4.31
N ALA A 74 15.84 0.13 4.57
CA ALA A 74 15.32 1.24 3.77
C ALA A 74 15.78 1.17 2.30
N LEU A 75 16.98 0.63 2.02
CA LEU A 75 17.49 0.41 0.66
C LEU A 75 16.61 -0.51 -0.20
N HIS A 76 15.78 -1.34 0.42
CA HIS A 76 14.90 -2.30 -0.25
C HIS A 76 13.44 -1.85 -0.29
N GLN A 77 13.16 -0.59 0.02
CA GLN A 77 11.80 -0.05 0.16
C GLN A 77 11.57 1.10 -0.82
N SER A 78 10.37 1.18 -1.40
CA SER A 78 9.92 2.39 -2.07
C SER A 78 9.71 3.50 -1.03
N PRO A 79 10.08 4.77 -1.32
CA PRO A 79 9.85 5.88 -0.40
C PRO A 79 8.35 6.22 -0.23
N ASP A 80 7.52 5.91 -1.23
CA ASP A 80 6.11 6.33 -1.31
C ASP A 80 5.16 5.13 -1.12
N GLN A 81 5.31 4.40 -0.01
CA GLN A 81 4.44 3.27 0.33
C GLN A 81 3.12 3.78 0.94
N GLY A 82 2.03 3.70 0.16
CA GLY A 82 0.69 4.08 0.60
C GLY A 82 -0.28 2.91 0.84
N HIS A 83 0.01 1.73 0.30
CA HIS A 83 -0.87 0.57 0.30
C HIS A 83 -0.17 -0.67 0.84
N PHE A 84 -0.88 -1.45 1.65
CA PHE A 84 -0.35 -2.62 2.32
C PHE A 84 -1.35 -3.76 2.27
N ILE A 85 -0.87 -4.97 2.03
CA ILE A 85 -1.57 -6.20 2.37
C ILE A 85 -0.95 -6.72 3.66
N VAL A 86 -1.78 -6.95 4.66
CA VAL A 86 -1.35 -7.38 5.99
C VAL A 86 -1.87 -8.79 6.20
N GLY A 87 -0.94 -9.73 6.38
CA GLY A 87 -1.26 -11.09 6.78
C GLY A 87 -1.09 -11.28 8.28
N TYR A 88 -1.94 -12.09 8.90
CA TYR A 88 -1.78 -12.47 10.31
C TYR A 88 -2.21 -13.91 10.55
N GLN A 89 -1.62 -14.54 11.57
CA GLN A 89 -1.93 -15.91 11.99
C GLN A 89 -1.60 -16.13 13.48
N ASP A 90 -2.23 -17.11 14.11
CA ASP A 90 -2.07 -17.43 15.55
C ASP A 90 -0.95 -18.43 15.87
N ALA A 91 -0.39 -19.12 14.88
CA ALA A 91 0.53 -20.24 15.10
C ALA A 91 1.67 -20.29 14.07
N PRO A 92 2.78 -19.55 14.31
CA PRO A 92 3.03 -18.67 15.46
C PRO A 92 2.25 -17.34 15.38
N ASP A 93 2.05 -16.65 16.51
CA ASP A 93 1.54 -15.27 16.54
C ASP A 93 2.46 -14.37 15.71
N GLU A 94 2.01 -13.98 14.53
CA GLU A 94 2.81 -13.26 13.53
C GLU A 94 1.92 -12.32 12.70
N VAL A 95 2.48 -11.17 12.35
CA VAL A 95 1.93 -10.24 11.35
C VAL A 95 2.96 -10.04 10.24
N ILE A 96 2.54 -10.17 8.99
CA ILE A 96 3.34 -9.82 7.81
C ILE A 96 2.75 -8.56 7.19
N ILE A 97 3.56 -7.52 7.09
CA ILE A 97 3.18 -6.25 6.46
C ILE A 97 3.85 -6.18 5.09
N ALA A 98 3.08 -6.37 4.03
CA ALA A 98 3.56 -6.41 2.66
C ALA A 98 3.18 -5.11 1.91
N PRO A 99 4.13 -4.22 1.63
CA PRO A 99 3.84 -3.00 0.88
C PRO A 99 3.57 -3.32 -0.60
N VAL A 100 2.55 -2.71 -1.19
CA VAL A 100 2.15 -2.95 -2.59
C VAL A 100 1.98 -1.65 -3.37
N ASN A 101 2.34 -1.67 -4.65
CA ASN A 101 2.04 -0.60 -5.58
C ASN A 101 0.70 -0.88 -6.25
N LEU A 102 -0.27 0.00 -6.00
CA LEU A 102 -1.50 0.05 -6.76
C LEU A 102 -1.45 1.21 -7.76
N PRO A 103 -2.05 1.06 -8.95
CA PRO A 103 -2.85 -0.08 -9.40
C PRO A 103 -2.02 -1.24 -10.01
N ALA A 104 -0.69 -1.10 -10.10
CA ALA A 104 0.18 -2.04 -10.82
C ALA A 104 0.16 -3.49 -10.28
N LEU A 105 -0.21 -3.70 -9.02
CA LEU A 105 -0.14 -4.98 -8.30
C LEU A 105 1.28 -5.55 -8.32
N THR A 106 2.24 -4.74 -7.88
CA THR A 106 3.63 -5.17 -7.70
C THR A 106 4.09 -4.89 -6.27
N PRO A 107 5.07 -5.63 -5.73
CA PRO A 107 5.66 -5.30 -4.44
C PRO A 107 6.21 -3.86 -4.42
N ALA A 108 5.89 -3.10 -3.38
CA ALA A 108 6.46 -1.76 -3.14
C ALA A 108 7.67 -1.79 -2.20
N GLY A 109 8.20 -2.98 -1.92
CA GLY A 109 9.36 -3.19 -1.06
C GLY A 109 9.43 -4.63 -0.57
N THR A 110 10.24 -4.87 0.46
CA THR A 110 10.31 -6.18 1.12
C THR A 110 9.27 -6.24 2.23
N ALA A 111 8.46 -7.30 2.26
CA ALA A 111 7.53 -7.54 3.35
C ALA A 111 8.25 -7.63 4.71
N THR A 112 7.62 -7.06 5.73
CA THR A 112 8.15 -7.05 7.09
C THR A 112 7.35 -8.00 7.98
N THR A 113 8.04 -9.01 8.52
CA THR A 113 7.50 -9.88 9.57
C THR A 113 7.62 -9.19 10.94
N ILE A 114 6.52 -9.12 11.67
CA ILE A 114 6.44 -8.69 13.06
C ILE A 114 5.95 -9.87 13.89
N ASP A 115 6.70 -10.22 14.93
CA ASP A 115 6.39 -11.30 15.86
C ASP A 115 6.72 -10.89 17.31
N ASN A 116 6.47 -11.78 18.27
CA ASN A 116 6.76 -11.53 19.69
C ASN A 116 8.24 -11.29 20.03
N THR A 117 9.16 -11.54 19.10
CA THR A 117 10.60 -11.35 19.29
C THR A 117 11.09 -10.00 18.80
N ASN A 118 10.39 -9.39 17.84
CA ASN A 118 10.82 -8.17 17.19
C ASN A 118 9.81 -7.00 17.29
N ALA A 119 8.59 -7.25 17.80
CA ALA A 119 7.64 -6.21 18.13
C ALA A 119 8.16 -5.36 19.29
N LEU A 120 8.11 -4.03 19.12
CA LEU A 120 8.45 -3.06 20.15
C LEU A 120 7.19 -2.46 20.77
N HIS A 121 6.29 -1.95 19.94
CA HIS A 121 4.97 -1.45 20.34
C HIS A 121 3.96 -1.78 19.25
N ALA A 122 2.73 -2.11 19.65
CA ALA A 122 1.60 -2.12 18.73
C ALA A 122 0.37 -1.59 19.45
N TYR A 123 -0.34 -0.63 18.86
CA TYR A 123 -1.47 0.02 19.50
C TYR A 123 -2.49 0.53 18.49
N ARG A 124 -3.76 0.54 18.90
CA ARG A 124 -4.85 1.14 18.11
C ARG A 124 -4.73 2.66 18.13
N VAL A 125 -5.06 3.29 17.00
CA VAL A 125 -5.15 4.74 16.85
C VAL A 125 -6.56 5.09 16.38
N GLY A 126 -7.37 5.60 17.31
CA GLY A 126 -8.80 5.74 17.08
C GLY A 126 -9.47 4.39 16.82
N ASP A 127 -10.56 4.40 16.07
CA ASP A 127 -11.32 3.20 15.75
C ASP A 127 -10.75 2.48 14.52
N ASP A 128 -10.08 3.21 13.62
CA ASP A 128 -9.82 2.73 12.26
C ASP A 128 -8.39 2.31 11.95
N ALA A 129 -7.43 2.60 12.85
CA ALA A 129 -6.02 2.42 12.56
C ALA A 129 -5.25 1.67 13.65
N VAL A 130 -4.10 1.12 13.27
CA VAL A 130 -3.12 0.47 14.14
C VAL A 130 -1.75 1.03 13.81
N THR A 131 -0.98 1.34 14.85
CA THR A 131 0.47 1.56 14.73
C THR A 131 1.21 0.31 15.18
N ILE A 132 2.20 -0.13 14.42
CA ILE A 132 3.11 -1.23 14.78
C ILE A 132 4.56 -0.75 14.63
N GLU A 133 5.36 -0.91 15.67
CA GLU A 133 6.77 -0.56 15.72
C GLU A 133 7.61 -1.80 16.01
N SER A 134 8.75 -1.91 15.34
CA SER A 134 9.70 -3.01 15.53
C SER A 134 11.00 -2.51 16.16
N VAL A 135 11.69 -3.41 16.87
CA VAL A 135 13.02 -3.18 17.47
C VAL A 135 14.08 -2.79 16.44
N ASN A 136 13.90 -3.13 15.17
CA ASN A 136 14.80 -2.73 14.08
C ASN A 136 14.58 -1.28 13.61
N GLY A 137 13.63 -0.55 14.20
CA GLY A 137 13.33 0.83 13.89
C GLY A 137 12.34 1.03 12.75
N SER A 138 11.72 -0.03 12.24
CA SER A 138 10.55 0.07 11.35
C SER A 138 9.31 0.49 12.13
N SER A 139 8.50 1.37 11.56
CA SER A 139 7.22 1.83 12.11
C SER A 139 6.18 1.90 11.01
N PHE A 140 5.00 1.35 11.26
CA PHE A 140 3.89 1.27 10.32
C PHE A 140 2.68 1.94 10.95
N TYR A 141 2.07 2.87 10.23
CA TYR A 141 0.74 3.37 10.52
C TYR A 141 -0.20 2.81 9.46
N LEU A 142 -1.14 1.99 9.88
CA LEU A 142 -2.04 1.23 9.00
C LEU A 142 -3.48 1.63 9.32
N SER A 143 -4.19 2.15 8.34
CA SER A 143 -5.59 2.55 8.40
C SER A 143 -6.43 1.57 7.58
N PHE A 144 -7.55 1.13 8.15
CA PHE A 144 -8.41 0.11 7.57
C PHE A 144 -9.80 0.69 7.34
N GLU A 145 -10.37 0.38 6.18
CA GLU A 145 -11.76 0.64 5.86
C GLU A 145 -12.51 -0.68 5.75
N ASP A 146 -13.70 -0.77 6.34
CA ASP A 146 -14.54 -1.98 6.29
C ASP A 146 -14.95 -2.33 4.85
N ASN A 147 -15.08 -1.31 3.99
CA ASN A 147 -15.48 -1.41 2.60
C ASN A 147 -14.52 -0.57 1.76
N ALA A 148 -13.31 -1.09 1.53
CA ALA A 148 -12.26 -0.36 0.84
C ALA A 148 -12.47 -0.43 -0.69
N GLU A 149 -12.52 0.72 -1.36
CA GLU A 149 -12.44 0.75 -2.82
C GLU A 149 -10.98 0.59 -3.25
N VAL A 150 -10.69 -0.43 -4.08
CA VAL A 150 -9.33 -0.76 -4.51
C VAL A 150 -9.27 -0.77 -6.02
N ALA A 151 -8.46 0.15 -6.56
CA ALA A 151 -8.14 0.19 -7.98
C ALA A 151 -6.92 -0.68 -8.30
N THR A 152 -7.08 -1.59 -9.27
CA THR A 152 -6.01 -2.46 -9.76
C THR A 152 -5.93 -2.39 -11.28
N ARG A 153 -4.84 -2.84 -11.87
CA ARG A 153 -4.67 -2.96 -13.32
C ARG A 153 -5.72 -3.86 -14.00
N PHE A 154 -6.45 -4.66 -13.22
CA PHE A 154 -7.51 -5.54 -13.70
C PHE A 154 -8.92 -4.94 -13.55
N GLY A 155 -9.06 -3.82 -12.85
CA GLY A 155 -10.34 -3.20 -12.54
C GLY A 155 -10.39 -2.59 -11.15
N VAL A 156 -11.50 -1.93 -10.83
CA VAL A 156 -11.82 -1.38 -9.51
C VAL A 156 -12.80 -2.32 -8.81
N GLY A 157 -12.63 -2.56 -7.52
CA GLY A 157 -13.60 -3.35 -6.74
C GLY A 157 -13.77 -2.83 -5.33
N LEU A 158 -14.86 -3.23 -4.68
CA LEU A 158 -15.09 -2.99 -3.27
C LEU A 158 -14.66 -4.22 -2.47
N LEU A 159 -13.71 -4.04 -1.56
CA LEU A 159 -13.26 -5.06 -0.64
C LEU A 159 -14.04 -4.94 0.68
N GLU A 160 -15.01 -5.83 0.86
CA GLU A 160 -15.79 -5.95 2.10
C GLU A 160 -14.98 -6.79 3.12
N GLN A 161 -14.25 -6.11 4.00
CA GLN A 161 -13.30 -6.74 4.94
C GLN A 161 -13.57 -6.41 6.41
N GLY A 162 -14.68 -5.73 6.74
CA GLY A 162 -14.94 -5.25 8.10
C GLY A 162 -14.83 -6.32 9.20
N LYS A 163 -15.26 -7.56 8.91
CA LYS A 163 -15.09 -8.68 9.84
C LYS A 163 -13.63 -9.09 10.02
N ASP A 164 -12.87 -9.17 8.93
CA ASP A 164 -11.46 -9.53 8.96
C ASP A 164 -10.61 -8.43 9.62
N VAL A 165 -11.03 -7.16 9.47
CA VAL A 165 -10.44 -5.99 10.14
C VAL A 165 -10.72 -6.02 11.64
N GLU A 166 -11.95 -6.35 12.06
CA GLU A 166 -12.29 -6.52 13.47
C GLU A 166 -11.44 -7.64 14.11
N ASP A 167 -11.37 -8.81 13.45
CA ASP A 167 -10.56 -9.95 13.89
C ASP A 167 -9.06 -9.58 13.98
N PHE A 168 -8.52 -8.91 12.96
CA PHE A 168 -7.13 -8.42 12.98
C PHE A 168 -6.87 -7.46 14.14
N ARG A 169 -7.78 -6.53 14.42
CA ARG A 169 -7.63 -5.58 15.53
C ARG A 169 -7.67 -6.30 16.88
N GLU A 170 -8.53 -7.29 17.04
CA GLU A 170 -8.56 -8.13 18.26
C GLU A 170 -7.27 -8.93 18.41
N PHE A 171 -6.81 -9.57 17.33
CA PHE A 171 -5.54 -10.29 17.25
C PHE A 171 -4.38 -9.43 17.74
N VAL A 172 -4.14 -8.26 17.13
CA VAL A 172 -3.03 -7.35 17.50
C VAL A 172 -3.11 -6.94 18.97
N THR A 173 -4.30 -6.64 19.47
CA THR A 173 -4.51 -6.19 20.85
C THR A 173 -4.25 -7.30 21.86
N ARG A 174 -4.54 -8.55 21.49
CA ARG A 174 -4.31 -9.73 22.32
C ARG A 174 -2.83 -10.09 22.41
N ILE A 175 -2.09 -10.04 21.30
CA ILE A 175 -0.70 -10.51 21.26
C ILE A 175 0.31 -9.46 21.72
N TRP A 176 0.02 -8.17 21.47
CA TRP A 176 0.83 -7.04 21.92
C TRP A 176 -0.02 -6.08 22.75
N PRO A 177 -0.45 -6.51 23.95
CA PRO A 177 -1.22 -5.64 24.83
C PRO A 177 -0.36 -4.43 25.17
N VAL A 178 -0.86 -3.25 24.80
CA VAL A 178 -0.30 -1.97 25.26
C VAL A 178 -0.39 -1.96 26.78
N LEU A 179 0.75 -1.83 27.47
CA LEU A 179 0.78 -1.54 28.91
C LEU A 179 0.38 -0.10 29.19
#